data_AF-A0AAW4BJ02-F1
#
_entry.id   AF-A0AAW4BJ02-F1
#
_cell.length_a   1.000
_cell.length_b   1.000
_cell.length_c   1.000
_cell.angle_alpha   90.00
_cell.angle_beta   90.00
_cell.angle_gamma   90.00
#
_symmetry.space_group_name_H-M   'P 1'
#
loop_
_entity.id
_entity.type
_entity.pdbx_description
1 polymer ?
#
loop_
_entity_poly.entity_id
_entity_poly.type
_entity_poly.pdbx_seq_one_letter_code
_entity_poly.pdbx_strand_id
1 'polypeptide(L)' 'MMFTIKRTQLFDDWLKTLKDAQARGAITARVQRLTQGLSGDVKPVGSGISELRIH' A
#
# COMPACT_ATOMS: atom_id res chain seq x y z
N MET A 1 -14.81 1.28 7.21
CA MET A 1 -15.15 2.29 6.19
C MET A 1 -14.37 1.97 4.93
N MET A 2 -15.01 1.92 3.75
CA MET A 2 -14.32 1.58 2.50
C MET A 2 -13.53 2.79 1.97
N PHE A 3 -12.28 2.57 1.56
CA PHE A 3 -11.43 3.63 1.00
C PHE A 3 -11.42 3.59 -0.53
N THR A 4 -11.53 4.75 -1.17
CA THR A 4 -11.19 4.89 -2.60
C THR A 4 -9.69 5.04 -2.73
N ILE A 5 -9.04 4.09 -3.41
CA ILE A 5 -7.59 4.13 -3.62
C ILE A 5 -7.28 4.82 -4.94
N LYS A 6 -6.54 5.93 -4.87
CA LYS A 6 -5.93 6.59 -6.02
C LYS A 6 -4.44 6.27 -6.02
N ARG A 7 -3.93 5.74 -7.14
CA ARG A 7 -2.51 5.44 -7.33
C ARG A 7 -1.91 6.45 -8.29
N THR A 8 -0.65 6.80 -8.06
CA THR A 8 0.13 7.59 -8.99
C THR A 8 0.80 6.67 -10.00
N GLN A 9 1.13 7.21 -11.18
CA GLN A 9 1.92 6.49 -12.17
C GLN A 9 3.27 6.03 -11.59
N LEU A 10 3.89 6.88 -10.76
CA LEU A 10 5.15 6.59 -10.08
C LEU A 10 5.06 5.34 -9.19
N PHE A 11 3.96 5.19 -8.44
CA PHE A 11 3.76 4.00 -7.60
C PHE A 11 3.63 2.74 -8.45
N ASP A 12 2.85 2.80 -9.53
CA ASP A 12 2.62 1.65 -10.40
C ASP A 12 3.89 1.22 -11.15
N ASP A 13 4.73 2.17 -11.55
CA ASP A 13 6.00 1.85 -12.20
C ASP A 13 7.02 1.32 -11.19
N TRP A 14 7.15 1.93 -10.01
CA TRP A 14 8.00 1.40 -8.94
C TRP A 14 7.62 -0.04 -8.57
N LEU A 15 6.32 -0.34 -8.43
CA LEU A 15 5.86 -1.68 -8.07
C LEU A 15 6.27 -2.74 -9.11
N LYS A 16 6.30 -2.39 -10.41
CA LYS A 16 6.77 -3.28 -11.49
C LYS A 16 8.28 -3.53 -11.42
N THR A 17 9.06 -2.55 -10.96
CA THR A 17 10.53 -2.70 -10.83
C THR A 17 10.94 -3.61 -9.67
N LEU A 18 10.03 -3.91 -8.74
CA LEU A 18 10.32 -4.76 -7.59
C LEU A 18 10.58 -6.21 -8.05
N LYS A 19 11.83 -6.66 -7.89
CA LYS A 19 12.28 -8.00 -8.31
C LYS A 19 11.72 -9.13 -7.44
N ASP A 20 11.51 -8.86 -6.15
CA ASP A 20 10.92 -9.81 -5.22
C ASP A 20 9.41 -9.92 -5.46
N ALA A 21 9.00 -11.07 -6.01
CA ALA A 21 7.60 -11.36 -6.30
C ALA A 21 6.74 -11.50 -5.04
N GLN A 22 7.29 -11.98 -3.93
CA GLN A 22 6.57 -12.13 -2.66
C GLN A 22 6.30 -10.75 -2.06
N ALA A 23 7.32 -9.89 -2.02
CA ALA A 23 7.16 -8.51 -1.55
C ALA A 23 6.15 -7.75 -2.42
N ARG A 24 6.21 -7.90 -3.74
CA ARG A 24 5.24 -7.27 -4.67
C ARG A 24 3.81 -7.76 -4.43
N GLY A 25 3.63 -9.05 -4.19
CA GLY A 25 2.34 -9.64 -3.83
C GLY A 25 1.81 -9.11 -2.50
N ALA A 26 2.66 -9.04 -1.47
CA ALA A 26 2.29 -8.53 -0.15
C ALA A 26 1.84 -7.06 -0.20
N ILE A 27 2.56 -6.21 -0.93
CA ILE A 27 2.19 -4.79 -1.13
C ILE A 27 0.83 -4.70 -1.85
N THR A 28 0.65 -5.43 -2.95
CA THR A 28 -0.60 -5.42 -3.73
C THR A 28 -1.79 -5.86 -2.88
N ALA A 29 -1.64 -6.97 -2.14
CA ALA A 29 -2.69 -7.48 -1.26
C ALA A 29 -3.04 -6.50 -0.15
N ARG A 30 -2.06 -5.79 0.40
CA ARG A 30 -2.29 -4.79 1.44
C ARG A 30 -3.03 -3.56 0.90
N VAL A 31 -2.70 -3.09 -0.29
CA VAL A 31 -3.45 -2.01 -0.97
C VAL A 31 -4.89 -2.43 -1.27
N GLN A 32 -5.12 -3.67 -1.72
CA GLN A 32 -6.48 -4.19 -1.92
C GLN A 32 -7.28 -4.26 -0.62
N ARG A 33 -6.67 -4.64 0.50
CA ARG A 33 -7.34 -4.66 1.80
C ARG A 33 -7.81 -3.27 2.25
N LEU A 34 -7.08 -2.21 1.90
CA LEU A 34 -7.53 -0.85 2.17
C LEU A 34 -8.86 -0.53 1.48
N THR A 35 -9.15 -1.04 0.29
CA THR A 35 -10.45 -0.76 -0.36
C THR A 35 -11.62 -1.30 0.46
N GLN A 36 -11.39 -2.34 1.25
CA GLN A 36 -12.36 -2.96 2.16
C GLN A 36 -12.36 -2.34 3.56
N GLY A 37 -11.55 -1.30 3.79
CA GLY A 37 -11.40 -0.66 5.09
C GLY A 37 -10.49 -1.39 6.07
N LEU A 38 -9.71 -2.37 5.60
CA LEU A 38 -8.80 -3.17 6.41
C LEU A 38 -7.39 -2.57 6.33
N SER A 39 -7.06 -1.65 7.24
CA SER A 39 -5.76 -0.97 7.27
C SER A 39 -4.62 -1.84 7.80
N GLY A 40 -4.88 -2.67 8.81
CA GLY A 40 -3.83 -3.43 9.49
C GLY A 40 -2.85 -2.50 10.22
N ASP A 41 -1.55 -2.77 10.08
CA ASP A 41 -0.48 -1.98 10.70
C ASP A 41 -0.20 -0.71 9.88
N VAL A 42 -0.71 0.41 10.38
CA VAL A 42 -0.53 1.75 9.82
C VAL A 42 -0.07 2.69 10.91
N LYS A 43 0.96 3.50 10.62
CA LYS A 43 1.46 4.51 11.56
C LYS A 43 1.55 5.89 10.92
N PRO A 44 1.17 6.98 11.61
CA PRO A 44 1.44 8.32 11.13
C PRO A 44 2.96 8.59 11.09
N VAL A 45 3.41 9.23 10.01
CA VAL A 45 4.79 9.70 9.83
C VAL A 45 4.90 11.22 9.79
N GLY A 46 3.78 11.93 9.97
CA GLY A 46 3.71 13.40 10.02
C GLY A 46 3.07 13.99 8.76
N SER A 47 2.73 15.29 8.82
CA SER A 47 2.19 16.06 7.67
C SER A 47 0.97 15.45 6.97
N GLY A 48 0.12 14.75 7.73
CA GLY A 48 -1.05 14.06 7.17
C GLY A 48 -0.72 12.79 6.37
N ILE A 49 0.51 12.28 6.48
CA ILE A 49 0.99 11.06 5.82
C ILE A 49 1.06 9.93 6.85
N SER A 50 0.64 8.75 6.42
CA SER A 50 0.77 7.51 7.18
C SER A 50 1.48 6.45 6.34
N GLU A 51 2.31 5.63 6.98
CA GLU A 51 2.97 4.49 6.36
C GLU A 51 2.18 3.20 6.62
N LEU A 52 2.14 2.33 5.62
CA LEU A 52 1.51 1.02 5.68
C LEU A 52 2.60 -0.05 5.75
N ARG A 53 2.65 -0.79 6.86
CA ARG A 53 3.81 -1.63 7.21
C ARG A 53 3.60 -3.09 6.82
N ILE A 54 4.70 -3.73 6.43
CA ILE A 54 4.81 -5.15 6.07
C ILE A 54 6.08 -5.65 6.78
N HIS A 55 5.97 -6.78 7.47
CA HIS A 55 7.03 -7.41 8.27
C HIS A 55 7.41 -8.75 7.67
#